data_AF-A0A1B8ZSL6-F1
#
_entry.id   AF-A0A1B8ZSL6-F1
#
_cell.length_a   1.000
_cell.length_b   1.000
_cell.length_c   1.000
_cell.angle_alpha   90.00
_cell.angle_beta   90.00
_cell.angle_gamma   90.00
#
_symmetry.space_group_name_H-M   'P 1'
#
loop_
_entity.id
_entity.type
_entity.pdbx_description
1 polymer ?
#
loop_
_entity_poly.entity_id
_entity_poly.type
_entity_poly.pdbx_seq_one_letter_code
_entity_poly.pdbx_strand_id
1 'polypeptide(L)'
;MKKNFVFILGLGVIFMARSQVGINTTNPRSTLDINGDLTIRNELKVGGTTGTAGVPGLNNYLLVSQGSGAAPQWKASKVGFYEAGEYRIMESRFTTDQVGINFGNLSIGDGVATSTTGETLTQTNPKWTEITGLATSFNINNADNRVNLSFQTGVEMSDIGNNDSQFVRFACGIFVDNNLVSLRSDQINGIYGKGNKNQSIFTLNYIIQNLPVGPHVAKVGCRRITSSSSGYHFAIGRTTTDGTQVANNFMLNSILKFNVNEKVIVNN
;
A
#
# COMPACT_ATOMS: atom_id res chain seq x y z
N MET A 1 5.02 86.86 -8.02
CA MET A 1 4.06 85.80 -7.67
C MET A 1 4.15 84.54 -8.57
N LYS A 2 4.39 84.64 -9.90
CA LYS A 2 4.49 83.47 -10.79
C LYS A 2 5.67 82.51 -10.54
N LYS A 3 6.84 83.00 -10.10
CA LYS A 3 8.02 82.15 -9.82
C LYS A 3 7.84 81.23 -8.59
N ASN A 4 7.13 81.69 -7.56
CA ASN A 4 6.86 80.88 -6.36
C ASN A 4 5.81 79.80 -6.63
N PHE A 5 4.89 80.02 -7.56
CA PHE A 5 3.85 79.05 -7.93
C PHE A 5 4.42 77.85 -8.70
N VAL A 6 5.40 78.07 -9.59
CA VAL A 6 6.10 76.99 -10.31
C VAL A 6 6.94 76.13 -9.35
N PHE A 7 7.53 76.74 -8.32
CA PHE A 7 8.30 76.03 -7.31
C PHE A 7 7.42 75.16 -6.40
N ILE A 8 6.23 75.67 -6.02
CA ILE A 8 5.24 74.92 -5.24
C ILE A 8 4.62 73.78 -6.07
N LEU A 9 4.35 74.01 -7.36
CA LEU A 9 3.86 72.98 -8.28
C LEU A 9 4.92 71.89 -8.52
N GLY A 10 6.19 72.27 -8.64
CA GLY A 10 7.32 71.35 -8.74
C GLY A 10 7.51 70.48 -7.50
N LEU A 11 7.33 71.04 -6.29
CA LEU A 11 7.35 70.28 -5.03
C LEU A 11 6.17 69.30 -4.92
N GLY A 12 4.98 69.69 -5.38
CA GLY A 12 3.77 68.86 -5.34
C GLY A 12 3.86 67.57 -6.17
N VAL A 13 4.62 67.56 -7.26
CA VAL A 13 4.81 66.40 -8.13
C VAL A 13 5.72 65.34 -7.51
N ILE A 14 6.64 65.73 -6.61
CA ILE A 14 7.56 64.81 -5.93
C ILE A 14 6.82 63.96 -4.88
N PHE A 15 5.72 64.47 -4.33
CA PHE A 15 4.89 63.75 -3.34
C PHE A 15 3.98 62.67 -3.96
N MET A 16 3.88 62.57 -5.29
CA MET A 16 3.07 61.55 -5.96
C MET A 16 3.89 60.34 -6.43
N ALA A 17 5.21 60.31 -6.16
CA ALA A 17 6.05 59.18 -6.51
C ALA A 17 5.79 57.99 -5.58
N ARG A 18 5.31 56.88 -6.13
CA ARG A 18 5.18 55.62 -5.39
C ARG A 18 6.57 55.02 -5.16
N SER A 19 6.89 54.67 -3.92
CA SER A 19 8.17 54.03 -3.53
C SER A 19 8.16 52.52 -3.84
N GLN A 20 7.96 52.15 -5.10
CA GLN A 20 8.08 50.76 -5.55
C GLN A 20 9.47 50.51 -6.13
N VAL A 21 10.07 49.37 -5.79
CA VAL A 21 11.36 48.93 -6.31
C VAL A 21 11.12 47.82 -7.33
N GLY A 22 11.35 48.11 -8.60
CA GLY A 22 11.36 47.12 -9.67
C GLY A 22 12.80 46.76 -10.06
N ILE A 23 13.16 45.47 -9.98
CA ILE A 23 14.41 44.95 -10.53
C ILE A 23 14.09 44.30 -11.87
N ASN A 24 14.69 44.82 -12.94
CA ASN A 24 14.46 44.37 -14.32
C ASN A 24 12.99 44.48 -14.80
N THR A 25 12.24 45.44 -14.25
CA THR A 25 10.88 45.79 -14.69
C THR A 25 10.61 47.28 -14.46
N THR A 26 9.99 47.94 -15.44
CA THR A 26 9.59 49.36 -15.35
C THR A 26 8.17 49.54 -14.81
N ASN A 27 7.41 48.45 -14.67
CA ASN A 27 6.04 48.46 -14.18
C ASN A 27 5.86 47.41 -13.05
N PRO A 28 6.38 47.69 -11.85
CA PRO A 28 6.36 46.74 -10.73
C PRO A 28 4.93 46.46 -10.24
N ARG A 29 4.60 45.19 -10.03
CA ARG A 29 3.28 44.73 -9.56
C ARG A 29 3.16 44.62 -8.03
N SER A 30 4.27 44.80 -7.34
CA SER A 30 4.39 44.77 -5.87
C SER A 30 5.31 45.89 -5.38
N THR A 31 5.42 46.07 -4.06
CA THR A 31 6.36 47.07 -3.47
C THR A 31 7.81 46.75 -3.81
N LEU A 32 8.17 45.46 -3.80
CA LEU A 32 9.40 44.93 -4.38
C LEU A 32 8.99 43.90 -5.42
N ASP A 33 9.43 44.09 -6.66
CA ASP A 33 9.17 43.19 -7.78
C ASP A 33 10.50 42.85 -8.47
N ILE A 34 10.81 41.56 -8.56
CA ILE A 34 12.05 41.05 -9.15
C ILE A 34 11.67 40.21 -10.36
N ASN A 35 11.96 40.72 -11.56
CA ASN A 35 11.75 40.00 -12.80
C ASN A 35 13.06 39.34 -13.26
N GLY A 36 13.47 38.31 -12.51
CA GLY A 36 14.71 37.57 -12.71
C GLY A 36 15.00 36.64 -11.53
N ASP A 37 16.25 36.20 -11.41
CA ASP A 37 16.66 35.27 -10.36
C ASP A 37 16.83 35.96 -9.00
N LEU A 38 16.35 35.31 -7.94
CA LEU A 38 16.56 35.71 -6.54
C LEU A 38 17.39 34.64 -5.83
N THR A 39 18.59 35.01 -5.38
CA THR A 39 19.40 34.17 -4.49
C THR A 39 19.36 34.73 -3.07
N ILE A 40 18.89 33.93 -2.11
CA ILE A 40 18.91 34.25 -0.67
C ILE A 40 20.07 33.48 -0.04
N ARG A 41 21.04 34.19 0.56
CA ARG A 41 22.24 33.56 1.14
C ARG A 41 22.04 32.99 2.55
N ASN A 42 21.06 33.52 3.28
CA ASN A 42 20.70 33.08 4.63
C ASN A 42 19.27 32.52 4.59
N GLU A 43 18.50 32.68 5.67
CA GLU A 43 17.11 32.30 5.72
C GLU A 43 16.13 33.29 5.04
N LEU A 44 15.02 32.76 4.51
CA LEU A 44 13.82 33.53 4.21
C LEU A 44 12.93 33.59 5.47
N LYS A 45 12.76 34.79 6.04
CA LYS A 45 11.85 35.05 7.17
C LYS A 45 10.53 35.61 6.67
N VAL A 46 9.42 35.08 7.17
CA VAL A 46 8.06 35.51 6.81
C VAL A 46 7.23 35.88 8.04
N GLY A 47 6.15 36.66 7.85
CA GLY A 47 5.27 37.08 8.95
C GLY A 47 5.83 38.16 9.89
N GLY A 48 6.92 38.83 9.48
CA GLY A 48 7.47 39.97 10.22
C GLY A 48 6.67 41.27 10.01
N THR A 49 6.98 42.28 10.82
CA THR A 49 6.46 43.65 10.72
C THR A 49 7.61 44.63 10.52
N THR A 50 7.32 45.93 10.43
CA THR A 50 8.33 46.99 10.32
C THR A 50 9.30 47.06 11.51
N GLY A 51 8.88 46.58 12.69
CA GLY A 51 9.67 46.60 13.92
C GLY A 51 10.07 45.22 14.45
N THR A 52 9.64 44.13 13.80
CA THR A 52 9.87 42.77 14.29
C THR A 52 10.23 41.85 13.13
N ALA A 53 11.38 41.17 13.25
CA ALA A 53 11.79 40.18 12.27
C ALA A 53 10.76 39.05 12.16
N GLY A 54 10.57 38.53 10.94
CA GLY A 54 9.73 37.35 10.71
C GLY A 54 10.36 36.06 11.25
N VAL A 55 9.66 34.95 11.06
CA VAL A 55 10.09 33.62 11.49
C VAL A 55 10.77 32.89 10.32
N PRO A 56 11.97 32.31 10.50
CA PRO A 56 12.62 31.48 9.48
C PRO A 56 11.94 30.12 9.35
N GLY A 57 12.09 29.50 8.18
CA GLY A 57 11.74 28.10 8.00
C GLY A 57 12.77 27.20 8.69
N LEU A 58 12.32 26.05 9.20
CA LEU A 58 13.19 24.96 9.66
C LEU A 58 13.22 23.85 8.61
N ASN A 59 14.15 22.91 8.75
CA ASN A 59 14.17 21.71 7.93
C ASN A 59 12.80 21.01 7.97
N ASN A 60 12.34 20.56 6.80
CA ASN A 60 11.06 19.88 6.60
C ASN A 60 9.81 20.75 6.83
N TYR A 61 9.93 22.07 6.77
CA TYR A 61 8.79 22.99 6.77
C TYR A 61 8.43 23.38 5.34
N LEU A 62 7.13 23.48 5.07
CA LEU A 62 6.57 24.00 3.83
C LEU A 62 6.11 25.44 4.04
N LEU A 63 6.37 26.31 3.06
CA LEU A 63 5.81 27.66 3.06
C LEU A 63 4.36 27.60 2.56
N VAL A 64 3.41 27.97 3.41
CA VAL A 64 1.98 27.84 3.12
C VAL A 64 1.30 29.21 3.11
N SER A 65 0.61 29.52 2.00
CA SER A 65 -0.26 30.69 1.91
C SER A 65 -1.36 30.65 2.98
N GLN A 66 -1.60 31.78 3.65
CA GLN A 66 -2.68 31.93 4.63
C GLN A 66 -3.92 32.64 4.02
N GLY A 67 -3.97 32.77 2.70
CA GLY A 67 -5.01 33.53 2.01
C GLY A 67 -4.65 35.01 1.81
N SER A 68 -5.54 35.75 1.15
CA SER A 68 -5.32 37.16 0.81
C SER A 68 -5.15 38.02 2.07
N GLY A 69 -4.16 38.92 2.06
CA GLY A 69 -3.90 39.86 3.16
C GLY A 69 -3.20 39.26 4.39
N ALA A 70 -3.00 37.95 4.44
CA ALA A 70 -2.24 37.29 5.50
C ALA A 70 -0.84 36.91 5.01
N ALA A 71 0.18 37.15 5.85
CA ALA A 71 1.54 36.72 5.53
C ALA A 71 1.61 35.18 5.45
N PRO A 72 2.40 34.61 4.52
CA PRO A 72 2.60 33.17 4.46
C PRO A 72 3.30 32.69 5.74
N GLN A 73 3.09 31.42 6.08
CA GLN A 73 3.67 30.83 7.27
C GLN A 73 4.39 29.52 6.97
N TRP A 74 5.49 29.30 7.67
CA TRP A 74 6.18 28.02 7.69
C TRP A 74 5.37 27.02 8.53
N LYS A 75 4.94 25.91 7.93
CA LYS A 75 4.26 24.82 8.63
C LYS A 75 5.08 23.54 8.52
N ALA A 76 5.20 22.82 9.62
CA ALA A 76 5.84 21.51 9.62
C ALA A 76 5.11 20.58 8.64
N SER A 77 5.87 19.89 7.78
CA SER A 77 5.28 18.88 6.91
C SER A 77 4.79 17.69 7.75
N LYS A 78 3.53 17.28 7.55
CA LYS A 78 2.98 16.07 8.17
C LYS A 78 3.48 14.79 7.50
N VAL A 79 4.02 14.91 6.29
CA VAL A 79 4.68 13.82 5.57
C VAL A 79 6.19 14.06 5.65
N GLY A 80 6.93 13.10 6.18
CA GLY A 80 8.39 13.15 6.15
C GLY A 80 8.84 13.31 4.69
N PHE A 81 9.85 14.15 4.48
CA PHE A 81 10.58 14.11 3.22
C PHE A 81 11.42 12.86 3.26
N TYR A 82 11.24 11.99 2.28
CA TYR A 82 12.01 10.77 2.21
C TYR A 82 13.42 11.08 1.72
N GLU A 83 14.41 10.48 2.35
CA GLU A 83 15.80 10.61 1.94
C GLU A 83 16.13 9.62 0.82
N ALA A 84 17.17 9.94 0.05
CA ALA A 84 17.66 9.04 -0.98
C ALA A 84 18.07 7.69 -0.35
N GLY A 85 17.50 6.59 -0.88
CA GLY A 85 17.76 5.25 -0.36
C GLY A 85 16.69 4.69 0.60
N GLU A 86 15.75 5.50 1.07
CA GLU A 86 14.59 5.01 1.81
C GLU A 86 13.57 4.33 0.90
N TYR A 87 12.77 3.41 1.45
CA TYR A 87 11.64 2.81 0.74
C TYR A 87 10.33 3.48 1.18
N ARG A 88 9.53 3.91 0.20
CA ARG A 88 8.21 4.50 0.42
C ARG A 88 7.12 3.53 -0.03
N ILE A 89 6.05 3.42 0.76
CA ILE A 89 4.82 2.74 0.32
C ILE A 89 4.17 3.58 -0.79
N MET A 90 4.09 3.02 -1.98
CA MET A 90 3.45 3.61 -3.14
C MET A 90 1.97 3.21 -3.23
N GLU A 91 1.66 1.98 -2.84
CA GLU A 91 0.31 1.45 -2.85
C GLU A 91 0.13 0.43 -1.72
N SER A 92 -1.05 0.45 -1.08
CA SER A 92 -1.44 -0.51 -0.05
C SER A 92 -2.93 -0.79 -0.17
N ARG A 93 -3.30 -2.04 -0.48
CA ARG A 93 -4.70 -2.49 -0.53
C ARG A 93 -4.86 -3.87 0.05
N PHE A 94 -6.10 -4.23 0.36
CA PHE A 94 -6.50 -5.59 0.65
C PHE A 94 -7.78 -5.93 -0.13
N THR A 95 -7.91 -7.21 -0.45
CA THR A 95 -9.07 -7.79 -1.13
C THR A 95 -9.57 -8.95 -0.29
N THR A 96 -10.88 -9.14 -0.23
CA THR A 96 -11.52 -10.19 0.58
C THR A 96 -12.40 -11.08 -0.28
N ASP A 97 -12.47 -12.37 0.05
CA ASP A 97 -13.34 -13.34 -0.62
C ASP A 97 -14.06 -14.23 0.40
N GLN A 98 -15.36 -14.48 0.17
CA GLN A 98 -16.20 -15.37 0.97
C GLN A 98 -16.69 -16.60 0.16
N VAL A 99 -16.27 -16.73 -1.10
CA VAL A 99 -16.63 -17.85 -1.95
C VAL A 99 -15.76 -19.06 -1.61
N GLY A 100 -14.45 -18.84 -1.41
CA GLY A 100 -13.47 -19.84 -1.03
C GLY A 100 -13.35 -21.01 -2.01
N ILE A 101 -12.76 -22.11 -1.53
CA ILE A 101 -12.62 -23.38 -2.25
C ILE A 101 -13.27 -24.48 -1.41
N ASN A 102 -14.10 -25.30 -2.06
CA ASN A 102 -14.63 -26.54 -1.48
C ASN A 102 -13.94 -27.73 -2.17
N PHE A 103 -13.07 -28.43 -1.45
CA PHE A 103 -12.40 -29.63 -1.98
C PHE A 103 -13.28 -30.89 -1.91
N GLY A 104 -14.47 -30.80 -1.31
CA GLY A 104 -15.36 -31.93 -1.11
C GLY A 104 -14.73 -33.04 -0.26
N ASN A 105 -15.25 -34.26 -0.38
CA ASN A 105 -14.85 -35.41 0.43
C ASN A 105 -14.39 -36.64 -0.38
N LEU A 106 -14.54 -36.62 -1.71
CA LEU A 106 -14.25 -37.77 -2.56
C LEU A 106 -12.74 -37.96 -2.82
N SER A 107 -12.01 -36.86 -2.95
CA SER A 107 -10.57 -36.91 -3.19
C SER A 107 -9.81 -36.92 -1.86
N ILE A 108 -8.77 -37.76 -1.76
CA ILE A 108 -7.81 -37.69 -0.66
C ILE A 108 -6.79 -36.56 -0.84
N GLY A 109 -6.69 -35.95 -2.01
CA GLY A 109 -5.69 -34.94 -2.37
C GLY A 109 -5.01 -35.28 -3.70
N ASP A 110 -4.11 -34.41 -4.15
CA ASP A 110 -3.34 -34.62 -5.39
C ASP A 110 -2.16 -35.60 -5.22
N GLY A 111 -1.80 -35.96 -3.98
CA GLY A 111 -0.73 -36.91 -3.68
C GLY A 111 0.68 -36.35 -3.89
N VAL A 112 0.83 -35.09 -4.27
CA VAL A 112 2.13 -34.47 -4.54
C VAL A 112 2.66 -33.79 -3.29
N ALA A 113 3.67 -34.40 -2.67
CA ALA A 113 4.19 -33.97 -1.37
C ALA A 113 4.82 -32.57 -1.37
N THR A 114 5.36 -32.12 -2.50
CA THR A 114 6.17 -30.90 -2.60
C THR A 114 5.63 -29.93 -3.65
N SER A 115 5.94 -28.65 -3.49
CA SER A 115 5.76 -27.64 -4.54
C SER A 115 7.00 -26.76 -4.60
N THR A 116 7.33 -26.26 -5.79
CA THR A 116 8.47 -25.37 -6.04
C THR A 116 8.02 -24.03 -6.61
N THR A 117 8.71 -22.95 -6.26
CA THR A 117 8.49 -21.64 -6.88
C THR A 117 8.67 -21.71 -8.41
N GLY A 118 7.88 -20.95 -9.16
CA GLY A 118 7.83 -20.98 -10.62
C GLY A 118 6.79 -21.94 -11.21
N GLU A 119 6.17 -22.80 -10.39
CA GLU A 119 4.97 -23.55 -10.77
C GLU A 119 3.85 -22.63 -11.26
N THR A 120 3.05 -23.08 -12.22
CA THR A 120 1.96 -22.26 -12.77
C THR A 120 0.64 -22.60 -12.10
N LEU A 121 -0.21 -21.58 -11.91
CA LEU A 121 -1.54 -21.77 -11.31
C LEU A 121 -2.44 -22.71 -12.12
N THR A 122 -2.19 -22.82 -13.43
CA THR A 122 -3.00 -23.60 -14.38
C THR A 122 -2.46 -25.02 -14.63
N GLN A 123 -1.33 -25.39 -14.04
CA GLN A 123 -0.77 -26.73 -14.21
C GLN A 123 -1.71 -27.80 -13.62
N THR A 124 -1.61 -29.01 -14.15
CA THR A 124 -2.48 -30.13 -13.76
C THR A 124 -1.93 -30.95 -12.59
N ASN A 125 -0.63 -30.83 -12.30
CA ASN A 125 0.05 -31.58 -11.24
C ASN A 125 1.32 -30.86 -10.74
N PRO A 126 1.44 -30.46 -9.45
CA PRO A 126 0.38 -30.45 -8.44
C PRO A 126 -0.78 -29.54 -8.86
N LYS A 127 -2.01 -29.92 -8.48
CA LYS A 127 -3.22 -29.24 -8.95
C LYS A 127 -3.61 -28.10 -8.02
N TRP A 128 -3.32 -26.87 -8.43
CA TRP A 128 -3.75 -25.66 -7.73
C TRP A 128 -5.19 -25.31 -8.08
N THR A 129 -5.94 -24.82 -7.08
CA THR A 129 -7.28 -24.26 -7.25
C THR A 129 -7.27 -22.81 -6.80
N GLU A 130 -7.67 -21.89 -7.67
CA GLU A 130 -7.65 -20.45 -7.40
C GLU A 130 -8.79 -20.02 -6.47
N ILE A 131 -8.51 -19.10 -5.54
CA ILE A 131 -9.54 -18.29 -4.86
C ILE A 131 -9.76 -17.03 -5.72
N THR A 132 -10.66 -17.12 -6.70
CA THR A 132 -10.81 -16.13 -7.78
C THR A 132 -11.12 -14.72 -7.28
N GLY A 133 -11.85 -14.59 -6.16
CA GLY A 133 -12.20 -13.30 -5.57
C GLY A 133 -11.01 -12.49 -5.02
N LEU A 134 -9.81 -13.09 -4.91
CA LEU A 134 -8.62 -12.41 -4.38
C LEU A 134 -7.67 -11.86 -5.46
N ALA A 135 -7.92 -12.12 -6.74
CA ALA A 135 -7.08 -11.61 -7.82
C ALA A 135 -6.96 -10.08 -7.76
N THR A 136 -5.73 -9.57 -7.64
CA THR A 136 -5.48 -8.15 -7.38
C THR A 136 -4.30 -7.65 -8.22
N SER A 137 -4.55 -6.59 -9.00
CA SER A 137 -3.52 -5.95 -9.82
C SER A 137 -2.80 -4.84 -9.07
N PHE A 138 -1.54 -4.60 -9.41
CA PHE A 138 -0.73 -3.47 -8.93
C PHE A 138 0.36 -3.13 -9.96
N ASN A 139 0.92 -1.93 -9.87
CA ASN A 139 1.98 -1.49 -10.78
C ASN A 139 3.28 -1.25 -10.02
N ILE A 140 4.39 -1.61 -10.66
CA ILE A 140 5.75 -1.28 -10.23
C ILE A 140 6.30 -0.20 -11.16
N ASN A 141 6.74 0.91 -10.59
CA ASN A 141 7.35 2.04 -11.30
C ASN A 141 8.87 2.12 -11.11
N ASN A 142 9.41 1.46 -10.07
CA ASN A 142 10.84 1.42 -9.79
C ASN A 142 11.35 -0.03 -9.67
N ALA A 143 12.43 -0.37 -10.37
CA ALA A 143 13.07 -1.68 -10.29
C ALA A 143 13.64 -2.00 -8.90
N ASP A 144 14.01 -0.98 -8.12
CA ASP A 144 14.36 -1.12 -6.71
C ASP A 144 13.08 -1.09 -5.85
N ASN A 145 12.38 -2.22 -5.76
CA ASN A 145 11.13 -2.35 -5.01
C ASN A 145 11.10 -3.54 -4.06
N ARG A 146 10.19 -3.49 -3.09
CA ARG A 146 9.82 -4.57 -2.18
C ARG A 146 8.29 -4.68 -2.15
N VAL A 147 7.74 -5.81 -2.58
CA VAL A 147 6.30 -6.07 -2.53
C VAL A 147 6.00 -7.00 -1.36
N ASN A 148 5.39 -6.46 -0.31
CA ASN A 148 4.96 -7.26 0.84
C ASN A 148 3.58 -7.84 0.55
N LEU A 149 3.46 -9.16 0.64
CA LEU A 149 2.21 -9.89 0.41
C LEU A 149 1.84 -10.65 1.68
N SER A 150 0.58 -10.57 2.07
CA SER A 150 0.04 -11.26 3.24
C SER A 150 -1.30 -11.88 2.88
N PHE A 151 -1.38 -13.20 2.99
CA PHE A 151 -2.60 -13.97 2.78
C PHE A 151 -3.03 -14.60 4.10
N GLN A 152 -4.31 -14.44 4.46
CA GLN A 152 -4.93 -15.09 5.59
C GLN A 152 -6.26 -15.70 5.17
N THR A 153 -6.60 -16.87 5.69
CA THR A 153 -7.86 -17.55 5.40
C THR A 153 -8.25 -18.50 6.53
N GLY A 154 -9.55 -18.73 6.69
CA GLY A 154 -10.05 -19.82 7.51
C GLY A 154 -10.03 -21.14 6.75
N VAL A 155 -9.71 -22.22 7.44
CA VAL A 155 -9.82 -23.59 6.92
C VAL A 155 -10.78 -24.38 7.80
N GLU A 156 -11.58 -25.25 7.19
CA GLU A 156 -12.50 -26.13 7.90
C GLU A 156 -12.42 -27.56 7.38
N MET A 157 -12.47 -28.51 8.32
CA MET A 157 -12.58 -29.93 8.07
C MET A 157 -13.81 -30.49 8.82
N SER A 158 -14.63 -31.27 8.13
CA SER A 158 -15.92 -31.76 8.67
C SER A 158 -15.83 -32.97 9.60
N ASP A 159 -14.64 -33.51 9.80
CA ASP A 159 -14.45 -34.71 10.60
C ASP A 159 -14.56 -34.41 12.09
N ILE A 160 -15.36 -35.21 12.79
CA ILE A 160 -15.75 -35.02 14.19
C ILE A 160 -14.89 -35.82 15.17
N GLY A 161 -13.79 -36.43 14.68
CA GLY A 161 -12.76 -37.05 15.52
C GLY A 161 -13.25 -38.32 16.21
N ASN A 162 -13.21 -39.44 15.50
CA ASN A 162 -13.40 -40.76 16.10
C ASN A 162 -12.06 -41.42 16.47
N ASN A 163 -10.94 -40.95 15.90
CA ASN A 163 -9.59 -41.49 16.09
C ASN A 163 -8.53 -40.37 16.12
N ASP A 164 -7.38 -40.59 16.77
CA ASP A 164 -6.30 -39.59 16.93
C ASP A 164 -5.45 -39.33 15.67
N SER A 165 -5.64 -40.09 14.59
CA SER A 165 -4.78 -40.05 13.39
C SER A 165 -5.43 -39.37 12.17
N GLN A 166 -6.55 -38.67 12.36
CA GLN A 166 -7.31 -38.08 11.27
C GLN A 166 -6.77 -36.70 10.90
N PHE A 167 -6.41 -36.50 9.63
CA PHE A 167 -5.87 -35.24 9.14
C PHE A 167 -6.17 -34.96 7.67
N VAL A 168 -6.09 -33.67 7.31
CA VAL A 168 -5.97 -33.15 5.94
C VAL A 168 -4.72 -32.27 5.87
N ARG A 169 -3.80 -32.59 4.96
CA ARG A 169 -2.66 -31.75 4.60
C ARG A 169 -3.01 -30.91 3.39
N PHE A 170 -2.66 -29.64 3.43
CA PHE A 170 -2.94 -28.69 2.36
C PHE A 170 -1.78 -27.71 2.19
N ALA A 171 -1.78 -27.01 1.08
CA ALA A 171 -0.91 -25.86 0.87
C ALA A 171 -1.68 -24.74 0.20
N CYS A 172 -1.30 -23.51 0.53
CA CYS A 172 -1.70 -22.33 -0.20
C CYS A 172 -0.45 -21.58 -0.63
N GLY A 173 -0.54 -20.96 -1.80
CA GLY A 173 0.53 -20.22 -2.43
C GLY A 173 0.03 -18.92 -3.05
N ILE A 174 0.93 -17.95 -3.11
CA ILE A 174 0.69 -16.68 -3.80
C ILE A 174 1.37 -16.77 -5.17
N PHE A 175 0.62 -16.40 -6.19
CA PHE A 175 1.05 -16.40 -7.58
C PHE A 175 1.14 -14.95 -8.05
N VAL A 176 2.24 -14.60 -8.72
CA VAL A 176 2.36 -13.34 -9.45
C VAL A 176 2.49 -13.67 -10.92
N ASP A 177 1.60 -13.11 -11.74
CA ASP A 177 1.50 -13.38 -13.18
C ASP A 177 1.37 -14.88 -13.48
N ASN A 178 0.52 -15.55 -12.68
CA ASN A 178 0.29 -16.99 -12.67
C ASN A 178 1.48 -17.88 -12.28
N ASN A 179 2.62 -17.32 -11.87
CA ASN A 179 3.77 -18.07 -11.39
C ASN A 179 3.84 -18.06 -9.86
N LEU A 180 4.07 -19.22 -9.26
CA LEU A 180 4.16 -19.39 -7.81
C LEU A 180 5.39 -18.68 -7.27
N VAL A 181 5.20 -17.66 -6.44
CA VAL A 181 6.31 -16.90 -5.83
C VAL A 181 6.54 -17.28 -4.37
N SER A 182 5.51 -17.79 -3.69
CA SER A 182 5.61 -18.23 -2.30
C SER A 182 4.54 -19.25 -1.98
N LEU A 183 4.84 -20.14 -1.03
CA LEU A 183 3.91 -21.16 -0.56
C LEU A 183 4.17 -21.50 0.89
N ARG A 184 3.13 -22.00 1.56
CA ARG A 184 3.26 -22.66 2.85
C ARG A 184 2.29 -23.83 2.89
N SER A 185 2.78 -24.97 3.37
CA SER A 185 1.97 -26.13 3.70
C SER A 185 1.52 -26.08 5.16
N ASP A 186 0.37 -26.66 5.45
CA ASP A 186 -0.12 -26.87 6.81
C ASP A 186 -0.97 -28.14 6.90
N GLN A 187 -1.35 -28.52 8.11
CA GLN A 187 -2.18 -29.66 8.40
C GLN A 187 -3.29 -29.27 9.40
N ILE A 188 -4.52 -29.65 9.08
CA ILE A 188 -5.62 -29.61 10.05
C ILE A 188 -5.93 -31.05 10.50
N ASN A 189 -6.04 -31.22 11.82
CA ASN A 189 -6.32 -32.51 12.45
C ASN A 189 -7.79 -32.60 12.86
N GLY A 190 -8.35 -33.80 12.80
CA GLY A 190 -9.53 -34.14 13.58
C GLY A 190 -9.18 -34.07 15.07
N ILE A 191 -10.14 -33.66 15.90
CA ILE A 191 -9.98 -33.62 17.36
C ILE A 191 -10.87 -34.69 17.94
N TYR A 192 -10.27 -35.71 18.56
CA TYR A 192 -10.98 -36.82 19.18
C TYR A 192 -12.02 -36.33 20.19
N GLY A 193 -13.26 -36.79 20.05
CA GLY A 193 -14.35 -36.47 20.97
C GLY A 193 -14.87 -35.03 20.89
N LYS A 194 -14.44 -34.21 19.92
CA LYS A 194 -14.96 -32.85 19.73
C LYS A 194 -16.44 -32.84 19.32
N GLY A 195 -16.90 -33.88 18.63
CA GLY A 195 -18.29 -34.03 18.18
C GLY A 195 -18.76 -32.95 17.20
N ASN A 196 -17.84 -32.11 16.71
CA ASN A 196 -18.08 -30.96 15.84
C ASN A 196 -16.88 -30.74 14.91
N LYS A 197 -17.11 -30.01 13.82
CA LYS A 197 -16.09 -29.68 12.82
C LYS A 197 -14.90 -28.93 13.41
N ASN A 198 -13.74 -29.10 12.78
CA ASN A 198 -12.55 -28.37 13.18
C ASN A 198 -12.23 -27.23 12.22
N GLN A 199 -11.76 -26.11 12.78
CA GLN A 199 -11.35 -24.93 12.04
C GLN A 199 -9.97 -24.49 12.49
N SER A 200 -9.24 -23.85 11.58
CA SER A 200 -7.98 -23.19 11.88
C SER A 200 -7.82 -21.95 11.01
N ILE A 201 -6.88 -21.08 11.37
CA ILE A 201 -6.50 -19.93 10.56
C ILE A 201 -5.14 -20.21 9.92
N PHE A 202 -5.09 -20.07 8.60
CA PHE A 202 -3.86 -20.14 7.84
C PHE A 202 -3.35 -18.73 7.56
N THR A 203 -2.02 -18.53 7.61
CA THR A 203 -1.39 -17.26 7.24
C THR A 203 -0.09 -17.50 6.49
N LEU A 204 0.10 -16.76 5.40
CA LEU A 204 1.29 -16.75 4.56
C LEU A 204 1.74 -15.30 4.35
N ASN A 205 2.95 -14.97 4.79
CA ASN A 205 3.57 -13.67 4.55
C ASN A 205 4.80 -13.87 3.68
N TYR A 206 4.99 -13.01 2.67
CA TYR A 206 6.14 -13.06 1.78
C TYR A 206 6.52 -11.68 1.28
N ILE A 207 7.80 -11.48 0.96
CA ILE A 207 8.31 -10.24 0.39
C ILE A 207 9.00 -10.57 -0.92
N ILE A 208 8.49 -10.04 -2.02
CA ILE A 208 9.16 -10.09 -3.32
C ILE A 208 10.13 -8.92 -3.39
N GLN A 209 11.35 -9.18 -3.85
CA GLN A 209 12.35 -8.14 -4.08
C GLN A 209 12.52 -7.91 -5.58
N ASN A 210 12.64 -6.64 -5.96
CA ASN A 210 12.99 -6.22 -7.31
C ASN A 210 12.09 -6.87 -8.39
N LEU A 211 10.77 -6.83 -8.17
CA LEU A 211 9.82 -7.26 -9.19
C LEU A 211 9.99 -6.34 -10.43
N PRO A 212 9.90 -6.85 -11.67
CA PRO A 212 10.07 -6.04 -12.87
C PRO A 212 9.16 -4.80 -12.89
N VAL A 213 9.59 -3.75 -13.60
CA VAL A 213 8.75 -2.56 -13.81
C VAL A 213 7.61 -2.92 -14.76
N GLY A 214 6.39 -2.56 -14.38
CA GLY A 214 5.19 -2.85 -15.17
C GLY A 214 3.98 -3.26 -14.33
N PRO A 215 2.87 -3.64 -15.01
CA PRO A 215 1.69 -4.17 -14.36
C PRO A 215 1.86 -5.64 -13.95
N HIS A 216 1.39 -5.98 -12.76
CA HIS A 216 1.41 -7.33 -12.22
C HIS A 216 0.07 -7.71 -11.61
N VAL A 217 -0.23 -9.01 -11.56
CA VAL A 217 -1.42 -9.55 -10.89
C VAL A 217 -1.02 -10.58 -9.84
N ALA A 218 -1.37 -10.31 -8.58
CA ALA A 218 -1.29 -11.29 -7.51
C ALA A 218 -2.58 -12.11 -7.42
N LYS A 219 -2.43 -13.44 -7.27
CA LYS A 219 -3.51 -14.41 -7.08
C LYS A 219 -3.15 -15.36 -5.95
N VAL A 220 -4.16 -16.05 -5.42
CA VAL A 220 -3.97 -17.10 -4.41
C VAL A 220 -4.51 -18.41 -4.97
N GLY A 221 -3.68 -19.44 -4.89
CA GLY A 221 -4.09 -20.82 -5.17
C GLY A 221 -3.87 -21.70 -3.96
N CYS A 222 -4.78 -22.64 -3.73
CA CYS A 222 -4.63 -23.66 -2.69
C CYS A 222 -4.84 -25.05 -3.26
N ARG A 223 -4.31 -26.06 -2.56
CA ARG A 223 -4.46 -27.47 -2.91
C ARG A 223 -4.58 -28.33 -1.67
N ARG A 224 -5.36 -29.41 -1.79
CA ARG A 224 -5.37 -30.53 -0.84
C ARG A 224 -4.25 -31.49 -1.25
N ILE A 225 -3.23 -31.62 -0.41
CA ILE A 225 -2.07 -32.48 -0.66
C ILE A 225 -2.46 -33.94 -0.45
N THR A 226 -2.93 -34.25 0.75
CA THR A 226 -3.30 -35.61 1.14
C THR A 226 -4.23 -35.59 2.34
N SER A 227 -4.85 -36.71 2.64
CA SER A 227 -5.71 -36.92 3.79
C SER A 227 -5.57 -38.35 4.25
N SER A 228 -5.67 -38.56 5.56
CA SER A 228 -5.60 -39.90 6.16
C SER A 228 -6.63 -40.90 5.60
N SER A 229 -7.76 -40.43 5.05
CA SER A 229 -8.79 -41.22 4.39
C SER A 229 -9.66 -40.35 3.48
N SER A 230 -10.48 -40.98 2.62
CA SER A 230 -11.60 -40.35 1.94
C SER A 230 -12.76 -40.08 2.92
N GLY A 231 -13.70 -39.22 2.54
CA GLY A 231 -14.89 -38.91 3.35
C GLY A 231 -14.76 -37.63 4.20
N TYR A 232 -13.56 -37.08 4.33
CA TYR A 232 -13.35 -35.79 5.01
C TYR A 232 -13.66 -34.63 4.07
N HIS A 233 -14.73 -33.89 4.36
CA HIS A 233 -14.97 -32.62 3.68
C HIS A 233 -13.92 -31.62 4.15
N PHE A 234 -13.32 -30.93 3.18
CA PHE A 234 -12.32 -29.92 3.44
C PHE A 234 -12.61 -28.67 2.61
N ALA A 235 -12.52 -27.51 3.25
CA ALA A 235 -12.75 -26.24 2.62
C ALA A 235 -11.77 -25.17 3.14
N ILE A 236 -11.49 -24.19 2.29
CA ILE A 236 -10.62 -23.04 2.57
C ILE A 236 -11.38 -21.78 2.16
N GLY A 237 -11.38 -20.74 2.98
CA GLY A 237 -12.06 -19.47 2.67
C GLY A 237 -13.58 -19.50 2.82
N ARG A 238 -14.13 -20.62 3.29
CA ARG A 238 -15.57 -20.91 3.37
C ARG A 238 -15.81 -22.12 4.27
N THR A 239 -17.07 -22.38 4.60
CA THR A 239 -17.47 -23.62 5.28
C THR A 239 -17.60 -24.81 4.32
N THR A 240 -17.50 -26.01 4.89
CA THR A 240 -17.79 -27.31 4.27
C THR A 240 -19.30 -27.48 4.03
N THR A 241 -19.75 -28.20 2.99
CA THR A 241 -21.15 -28.21 2.51
C THR A 241 -22.02 -29.39 2.98
N ASP A 242 -21.60 -30.12 4.01
CA ASP A 242 -22.22 -31.35 4.53
C ASP A 242 -23.29 -31.12 5.63
N GLY A 243 -23.77 -29.88 5.80
CA GLY A 243 -24.98 -29.60 6.59
C GLY A 243 -24.81 -29.47 8.11
N THR A 244 -23.58 -29.48 8.64
CA THR A 244 -23.28 -29.44 10.09
C THR A 244 -22.27 -28.34 10.46
N GLN A 245 -22.34 -27.20 9.80
CA GLN A 245 -21.36 -26.11 9.90
C GLN A 245 -21.51 -25.39 11.26
N VAL A 246 -20.40 -25.21 11.98
CA VAL A 246 -20.36 -24.42 13.23
C VAL A 246 -19.77 -23.02 13.03
N ALA A 247 -19.15 -22.77 11.88
CA ALA A 247 -18.74 -21.46 11.41
C ALA A 247 -19.62 -21.02 10.22
N ASN A 248 -19.38 -19.82 9.71
CA ASN A 248 -19.99 -19.33 8.47
C ASN A 248 -18.91 -18.75 7.53
N ASN A 249 -19.26 -18.47 6.27
CA ASN A 249 -18.30 -17.97 5.29
C ASN A 249 -17.69 -16.62 5.64
N PHE A 250 -18.38 -15.79 6.44
CA PHE A 250 -17.81 -14.53 6.91
C PHE A 250 -16.66 -14.79 7.89
N MET A 251 -16.82 -15.74 8.82
CA MET A 251 -15.77 -16.09 9.80
C MET A 251 -14.55 -16.76 9.16
N LEU A 252 -14.76 -17.54 8.10
CA LEU A 252 -13.69 -18.27 7.41
C LEU A 252 -13.17 -17.55 6.17
N ASN A 253 -13.58 -16.30 5.94
CA ASN A 253 -13.27 -15.58 4.71
C ASN A 253 -11.75 -15.49 4.47
N SER A 254 -11.40 -15.26 3.21
CA SER A 254 -10.02 -15.10 2.79
C SER A 254 -9.70 -13.63 2.58
N ILE A 255 -8.47 -13.23 2.90
CA ILE A 255 -7.97 -11.87 2.75
C ILE A 255 -6.58 -11.93 2.13
N LEU A 256 -6.37 -11.18 1.04
CA LEU A 256 -5.06 -10.91 0.47
C LEU A 256 -4.76 -9.42 0.63
N LYS A 257 -3.67 -9.10 1.32
CA LYS A 257 -3.13 -7.75 1.45
C LYS A 257 -1.81 -7.64 0.70
N PHE A 258 -1.60 -6.50 0.05
CA PHE A 258 -0.30 -6.16 -0.52
C PHE A 258 0.11 -4.72 -0.19
N ASN A 259 1.41 -4.51 -0.04
CA ASN A 259 2.05 -3.19 -0.01
C ASN A 259 3.18 -3.16 -1.05
N VAL A 260 3.12 -2.20 -1.98
CA VAL A 260 4.23 -1.91 -2.90
C VAL A 260 5.11 -0.84 -2.26
N ASN A 261 6.38 -1.17 -2.02
CA ASN A 261 7.37 -0.22 -1.54
C ASN A 261 8.42 0.01 -2.62
N GLU A 262 8.70 1.26 -2.94
CA GLU A 262 9.70 1.62 -3.95
C GLU A 262 10.77 2.50 -3.32
N LYS A 263 12.02 2.29 -3.74
CA LYS A 263 13.14 3.09 -3.28
C LYS A 263 13.03 4.51 -3.82
N VAL A 264 13.27 5.48 -2.96
CA VAL A 264 13.25 6.90 -3.30
C VAL A 264 14.53 7.26 -4.04
N ILE A 265 14.36 7.75 -5.27
CA ILE A 265 15.43 8.31 -6.09
C ILE A 265 15.26 9.83 -6.06
N VAL A 266 16.25 10.52 -5.51
CA VAL A 266 16.35 11.98 -5.62
C VAL A 266 17.20 12.25 -6.85
N ASN A 267 16.57 12.73 -7.92
CA ASN A 267 17.31 13.24 -9.07
C ASN A 267 17.95 14.56 -8.63
N ASN A 268 19.28 14.58 -8.54
CA ASN A 268 20.06 15.81 -8.38
C ASN A 268 20.01 16.66 -9.65
#